data_AF-A0A847IZ15-F1
#
_entry.id   AF-A0A847IZ15-F1
#
_cell.length_a   1.000
_cell.length_b   1.000
_cell.length_c   1.000
_cell.angle_alpha   90.00
_cell.angle_beta   90.00
_cell.angle_gamma   90.00
#
_symmetry.space_group_name_H-M   'P 1'
#
loop_
_entity.id
_entity.type
_entity.pdbx_description
1 polymer ?
#
loop_
_entity_poly.entity_id
_entity_poly.type
_entity_poly.pdbx_seq_one_letter_code
_entity_poly.pdbx_strand_id
1 'polypeptide(L)'
;MANIISVNISEKKGTVKTTVSEIILNEYRVVGDAHVVDCNRQLSLLAVESVKKWSKKSGSKVSFGVLAENITPEGVQRSEVHILSLLLSIICS
;
A
#
# COMPACT_ATOMS: atom_id res chain seq x y z
N MET A 1 -16.78 -8.96 -0.49
CA MET A 1 -16.71 -7.55 -0.09
C MET A 1 -15.32 -7.33 0.50
N ALA A 2 -14.57 -6.34 0.03
CA ALA A 2 -13.21 -6.11 0.47
C ALA A 2 -13.20 -5.13 1.65
N ASN A 3 -12.43 -5.44 2.70
CA ASN A 3 -12.29 -4.59 3.89
C ASN A 3 -10.87 -4.05 3.96
N ILE A 4 -10.70 -2.76 4.29
CA ILE A 4 -9.37 -2.21 4.58
C ILE A 4 -9.00 -2.59 6.01
N ILE A 5 -7.93 -3.37 6.16
CA ILE A 5 -7.45 -3.86 7.47
C ILE A 5 -6.36 -2.94 8.04
N SER A 6 -5.57 -2.30 7.18
CA SER A 6 -4.50 -1.41 7.61
C SER A 6 -4.26 -0.31 6.59
N VAL A 7 -3.84 0.84 7.09
CA VAL A 7 -3.25 1.92 6.31
C VAL A 7 -1.91 2.33 6.91
N ASN A 8 -0.92 2.60 6.06
CA ASN A 8 0.46 2.76 6.49
C ASN A 8 1.16 3.92 5.76
N ILE A 9 2.03 4.65 6.48
CA ILE A 9 2.87 5.74 5.94
C ILE A 9 4.30 5.63 6.46
N SER A 10 5.25 6.24 5.76
CA SER A 10 6.63 6.41 6.24
C SER A 10 6.92 7.89 6.45
N GLU A 11 7.40 8.30 7.63
CA GLU A 11 7.76 9.71 7.87
C GLU A 11 9.07 10.11 7.17
N LYS A 12 9.95 9.14 6.88
CA LYS A 12 11.27 9.38 6.28
C LYS A 12 11.49 8.46 5.08
N LYS A 13 12.16 8.97 4.04
CA LYS A 13 12.48 8.18 2.86
C LYS A 13 13.43 7.04 3.25
N GLY A 14 13.15 5.84 2.75
CA GLY A 14 13.94 4.64 3.04
C GLY A 14 13.63 3.97 4.38
N THR A 15 12.64 4.46 5.14
CA THR A 15 12.15 3.74 6.33
C THR A 15 10.95 2.87 6.02
N VAL A 16 10.75 1.86 6.85
CA VAL A 16 9.55 1.02 6.84
C VAL A 16 8.31 1.88 7.13
N LYS A 17 7.19 1.58 6.46
CA LYS A 17 5.91 2.24 6.75
C LYS A 17 5.34 1.70 8.06
N THR A 18 4.78 2.58 8.87
CA THR A 18 4.09 2.26 10.12
C THR A 18 2.60 2.41 9.96
N THR A 19 1.83 1.58 10.67
CA THR A 19 0.37 1.64 10.68
C THR A 19 -0.12 2.93 11.34
N VAL A 20 -1.10 3.56 10.72
CA VAL A 20 -1.80 4.75 11.22
C VAL A 20 -3.31 4.53 11.20
N SER A 21 -4.07 5.35 11.94
CA SER A 21 -5.53 5.23 12.01
C SER A 21 -6.21 5.65 10.70
N GLU A 22 -5.61 6.58 9.97
CA GLU A 22 -6.14 7.12 8.74
C GLU A 22 -5.01 7.63 7.83
N ILE A 23 -5.30 7.70 6.54
CA ILE A 23 -4.45 8.34 5.55
C ILE A 23 -5.29 9.29 4.72
N ILE A 24 -4.67 10.38 4.27
CA ILE A 24 -5.28 11.34 3.36
C ILE A 24 -4.60 11.18 2.01
N LEU A 25 -5.40 10.97 0.96
CA LEU A 25 -4.92 10.96 -0.42
C LEU A 25 -5.22 12.32 -1.04
N ASN A 26 -4.22 12.95 -1.66
CA ASN A 26 -4.42 14.11 -2.54
C ASN A 26 -4.27 13.68 -4.01
N GLU A 27 -4.32 14.66 -4.93
CA GLU A 27 -4.22 14.41 -6.38
C GLU A 27 -2.96 13.67 -6.84
N TYR A 28 -1.92 13.55 -6.00
CA TYR A 28 -0.61 13.04 -6.40
C TYR A 28 -0.09 11.92 -5.49
N ARG A 29 -0.47 11.89 -4.21
CA ARG A 29 0.14 11.00 -3.22
C ARG A 29 -0.66 10.86 -1.92
N VAL A 30 -0.23 9.92 -1.09
CA VAL A 30 -0.59 9.88 0.34
C VAL A 30 0.12 11.01 1.09
N VAL A 31 -0.66 11.91 1.70
CA VAL A 31 -0.15 13.03 2.48
C VAL A 31 0.64 12.52 3.69
N GLY A 32 1.83 13.08 3.91
CA GLY A 32 2.70 12.70 5.01
C GLY A 32 3.55 11.45 4.74
N ASP A 33 3.35 10.73 3.63
CA ASP A 33 4.22 9.62 3.25
C ASP A 33 5.46 10.11 2.50
N ALA A 34 6.63 9.91 3.07
CA ALA A 34 7.93 10.26 2.51
C ALA A 34 8.33 9.36 1.34
N HIS A 35 7.63 8.23 1.15
CA HIS A 35 7.66 7.49 -0.10
C HIS A 35 6.86 8.25 -1.17
N VAL A 36 7.49 9.27 -1.75
CA VAL A 36 7.07 9.82 -3.04
C VAL A 36 7.42 8.77 -4.07
N VAL A 37 6.42 7.99 -4.46
CA VAL A 37 6.52 7.16 -5.63
C VAL A 37 6.25 8.07 -6.82
N ASP A 38 6.98 7.84 -7.91
CA ASP A 38 6.93 8.61 -9.15
C ASP A 38 5.50 8.97 -9.60
N CYS A 39 5.34 9.96 -10.47
CA CYS A 39 4.01 10.53 -10.82
C CYS A 39 2.97 9.50 -11.29
N ASN A 40 3.43 8.33 -11.76
CA ASN A 40 2.61 7.22 -12.22
C ASN A 40 2.08 6.29 -11.09
N ARG A 41 2.43 6.53 -9.82
CA ARG A 41 2.00 5.70 -8.69
C ARG A 41 1.71 6.53 -7.46
N GLN A 42 0.44 6.89 -7.27
CA GLN A 42 0.04 7.75 -6.14
C GLN A 42 -0.03 7.01 -4.80
N LEU A 43 -0.38 5.72 -4.84
CA LEU A 43 -0.56 4.88 -3.67
C LEU A 43 -0.19 3.42 -3.96
N SER A 44 0.06 2.65 -2.91
CA SER A 44 0.37 1.22 -3.00
C SER A 44 -0.61 0.35 -2.22
N LEU A 45 -1.02 -0.77 -2.83
CA LEU A 45 -1.92 -1.75 -2.23
C LEU A 45 -1.22 -3.12 -2.15
N LEU A 46 -1.42 -3.82 -1.03
CA LEU A 46 -1.01 -5.21 -0.91
C LEU A 46 -2.02 -5.98 -0.05
N ALA A 47 -2.68 -6.97 -0.65
CA ALA A 47 -3.71 -7.72 0.04
C ALA A 47 -3.15 -8.53 1.23
N VAL A 48 -3.96 -8.69 2.29
CA VAL A 48 -3.63 -9.47 3.50
C VAL A 48 -3.18 -10.88 3.13
N GLU A 49 -3.79 -11.49 2.12
CA GLU A 49 -3.46 -12.81 1.59
C GLU A 49 -2.04 -12.86 1.03
N SER A 50 -1.57 -11.76 0.42
CA SER A 50 -0.20 -11.65 -0.09
C SER A 50 0.81 -11.48 1.05
N VAL A 51 0.48 -10.70 2.09
CA VAL A 51 1.31 -10.56 3.30
C VAL A 51 1.42 -11.90 4.04
N LYS A 52 0.32 -12.64 4.18
CA LYS A 52 0.29 -13.99 4.79
C LYS A 52 1.15 -14.97 4.00
N LYS A 53 1.04 -14.97 2.66
CA LYS A 53 1.88 -15.80 1.78
C LYS A 53 3.36 -15.48 1.93
N TRP A 54 3.72 -14.19 1.97
CA TRP A 54 5.10 -13.77 2.18
C TRP A 54 5.61 -14.21 3.56
N SER A 55 4.84 -13.96 4.63
CA SER A 55 5.18 -14.36 6.01
C SER A 55 5.47 -15.86 6.12
N LYS A 56 4.64 -16.69 5.45
CA LYS A 56 4.86 -18.14 5.40
C LYS A 56 6.16 -18.49 4.66
N LYS A 57 6.45 -17.82 3.54
CA LYS A 57 7.64 -18.08 2.71
C LYS A 57 8.94 -17.67 3.41
N SER A 58 8.92 -16.57 4.17
CA SER A 58 10.09 -16.08 4.90
C SER A 58 10.34 -16.77 6.23
N GLY A 59 9.35 -17.53 6.74
CA GLY A 59 9.41 -18.14 8.07
C GLY A 59 9.30 -17.13 9.21
N SER A 60 8.84 -15.89 8.94
CA SER A 60 8.72 -14.83 9.93
C SER A 60 7.39 -14.08 9.78
N LYS A 61 6.78 -13.70 10.91
CA LYS A 61 5.57 -12.89 10.91
C LYS A 61 5.91 -11.48 10.41
N VAL A 62 5.26 -11.06 9.33
CA VAL A 62 5.42 -9.71 8.77
C VAL A 62 4.25 -8.83 9.19
N SER A 63 4.59 -7.67 9.74
CA SER A 63 3.63 -6.60 10.04
C SER A 63 3.27 -5.82 8.77
N PHE A 64 2.08 -5.21 8.75
CA PHE A 64 1.67 -4.34 7.64
C PHE A 64 2.59 -3.12 7.52
N GLY A 65 2.79 -2.64 6.30
CA GLY A 65 3.68 -1.54 5.94
C GLY A 65 5.15 -1.94 5.73
N VAL A 66 5.58 -3.10 6.23
CA VAL A 66 6.93 -3.64 6.02
C VAL A 66 7.22 -3.91 4.54
N LEU A 67 6.18 -4.22 3.76
CA LEU A 67 6.26 -4.46 2.32
C LEU A 67 5.96 -3.18 1.50
N ALA A 68 6.05 -2.01 2.15
CA ALA A 68 5.89 -0.68 1.58
C ALA A 68 4.50 -0.38 0.97
N GLU A 69 3.47 -1.12 1.37
CA GLU A 69 2.08 -0.85 1.01
C GLU A 69 1.49 0.29 1.84
N ASN A 70 0.72 1.18 1.21
CA ASN A 70 -0.07 2.20 1.89
C ASN A 70 -1.39 1.63 2.41
N ILE A 71 -1.99 0.67 1.70
CA ILE A 71 -3.28 0.09 2.04
C ILE A 71 -3.19 -1.42 1.99
N THR A 72 -3.69 -2.07 3.04
CA THR A 72 -3.76 -3.53 3.15
C THR A 72 -5.23 -3.99 3.20
N PRO A 73 -5.84 -4.32 2.04
CA PRO A 73 -7.19 -4.86 2.01
C PRO A 73 -7.22 -6.37 2.28
N GLU A 74 -8.31 -6.87 2.85
CA GLU A 74 -8.62 -8.31 2.96
C GLU A 74 -9.80 -8.66 2.06
N GLY A 75 -9.80 -9.90 1.57
CA GLY A 75 -10.84 -10.41 0.67
C GLY A 75 -10.63 -9.98 -0.77
N VAL A 76 -9.39 -9.68 -1.18
CA VAL A 76 -9.04 -9.28 -2.55
C VAL A 76 -8.08 -10.29 -3.16
N GLN A 77 -8.45 -10.86 -4.31
CA GLN A 77 -7.57 -11.76 -5.05
C GLN A 77 -6.66 -10.99 -6.03
N ARG A 78 -5.48 -11.53 -6.34
CA ARG A 78 -4.51 -10.86 -7.23
C ARG A 78 -5.09 -10.51 -8.61
N SER A 79 -5.99 -11.34 -9.14
CA SER A 79 -6.73 -11.07 -10.39
C SER A 79 -7.63 -9.85 -10.30
N GLU A 80 -8.08 -9.48 -9.11
CA GLU A 80 -8.94 -8.33 -8.83
C GLU A 80 -8.11 -7.06 -8.54
N VAL A 81 -6.86 -7.21 -8.08
CA VAL A 81 -5.95 -6.09 -7.77
C VAL A 81 -5.35 -5.43 -9.01
N HIS A 82 -5.35 -6.09 -10.18
CA HIS A 82 -4.80 -5.52 -11.42
C HIS A 82 -5.48 -4.21 -11.87
N ILE A 83 -6.69 -3.94 -11.37
CA ILE A 83 -7.46 -2.73 -11.73
C ILE A 83 -7.20 -1.56 -10.75
N LEU A 84 -6.74 -1.83 -9.52
CA LEU A 84 -6.54 -0.77 -8.51
C LEU A 84 -5.15 -0.14 -8.52
N SER A 85 -4.21 -0.65 -9.32
CA SER A 85 -2.98 0.09 -9.66
C SER A 85 -3.21 1.12 -10.78
N LEU A 86 -4.46 1.32 -11.21
CA LEU A 86 -4.87 2.16 -12.33
C LEU A 86 -5.76 3.31 -11.85
N LEU A 87 -5.34 4.02 -10.81
CA LEU A 87 -5.88 5.35 -10.50
C LEU A 87 -4.92 6.41 -11.07
N LEU A 88 -5.26 6.79 -12.31
CA LEU A 88 -4.90 8.00 -13.06
C LEU A 88 -3.43 8.20 -13.47
N SER A 89 -3.03 7.50 -14.52
CA SER A 89 -1.88 7.84 -15.38
C SER A 89 -2.16 9.03 -16.34
N ILE A 90 -2.89 10.07 -15.92
CA ILE A 90 -3.29 11.18 -16.82
C ILE A 90 -2.69 12.54 -16.43
N ILE A 91 -2.03 12.69 -15.28
CA ILE A 91 -1.49 14.01 -14.86
C ILE A 91 0.03 13.95 -14.68
N CYS A 92 0.71 13.42 -15.69
CA CYS A 92 2.15 13.57 -15.82
C CYS A 92 2.45 13.99 -17.27
N SER A 93 2.14 15.26 -17.56
CA SER A 93 2.57 16.02 -18.73
C SER A 93 2.95 17.41 -18.24
#